data_AF-A0A939VCQ9-F1
#
_entry.id   AF-A0A939VCQ9-F1
#
_cell.length_a   1.000
_cell.length_b   1.000
_cell.length_c   1.000
_cell.angle_alpha   90.00
_cell.angle_beta   90.00
_cell.angle_gamma   90.00
#
_symmetry.space_group_name_H-M   'P 1'
#
loop_
_entity.id
_entity.type
_entity.pdbx_description
1 polymer ?
#
loop_
_entity_poly.entity_id
_entity_poly.type
_entity_poly.pdbx_seq_one_letter_code
_entity_poly.pdbx_strand_id
1 'polypeptide(L)'
;QSYSLVNMSEYSQKGTDDYVNNICVRLNDPYTDKNGVTYNNFGTYLLRSFYAHPEYFANSITFRNHVLPGFFFKMIGGLGSMAYVTAPQLNVYYRLYVDGTDSIANRLTLFNGTEEVLQTTTVTNDKATIQQLVNDPSCTYIKSPSGIFTELTLPVDEICAGHENDTINTAKIVLSRINNEHQSTYSLPTPTTLLMLEKDSVHTFFENGKLANYKQSFLTTYSTSTNNYSFNNIAALISTMYNQKTEGMKSDPNWTAKHPNWNKVLIVPVKTTYTTYNQSSILTNVSNDMSLTSTRLVGGNTKLQISVIYSKFK
;
A
#
# COMPACT_ATOMS: atom_id res chain seq x y z
N GLN A 1 19.26 13.18 17.10
CA GLN A 1 20.08 11.95 17.19
C GLN A 1 19.56 10.97 16.13
N SER A 2 20.45 10.22 15.49
CA SER A 2 20.07 9.24 14.46
C SER A 2 20.04 7.84 15.07
N TYR A 3 18.98 7.08 14.82
CA TYR A 3 18.80 5.73 15.34
C TYR A 3 18.86 4.71 14.21
N SER A 4 19.47 3.55 14.46
CA SER A 4 19.51 2.43 13.54
C SER A 4 18.38 1.45 13.85
N LEU A 5 17.79 0.83 12.81
CA LEU A 5 16.85 -0.29 12.96
C LEU A 5 17.51 -1.52 13.61
N VAL A 6 18.84 -1.61 13.53
CA VAL A 6 19.61 -2.65 14.21
C VAL A 6 20.22 -2.05 15.47
N ASN A 7 19.74 -2.50 16.63
CA ASN A 7 20.44 -2.28 17.88
C ASN A 7 21.64 -3.25 17.96
N MET A 8 22.84 -2.73 17.73
CA MET A 8 24.09 -3.50 17.76
C MET A 8 24.53 -3.83 19.20
N SER A 9 23.99 -3.16 20.21
CA SER A 9 24.31 -3.40 21.62
C SER A 9 23.52 -4.52 22.29
N GLU A 10 22.48 -5.06 21.64
CA GLU A 10 21.57 -6.07 22.21
C GLU A 10 21.75 -7.47 21.59
N TYR A 11 22.92 -7.76 21.00
CA TYR A 11 23.18 -8.98 20.24
C TYR A 11 22.94 -10.28 21.05
N SER A 12 23.14 -10.25 22.38
CA SER A 12 22.97 -11.41 23.27
C SER A 12 21.53 -11.73 23.66
N GLN A 13 20.58 -10.79 23.51
CA GLN A 13 19.16 -11.00 23.87
C GLN A 13 18.28 -11.40 22.68
N LYS A 14 18.81 -11.35 21.45
CA LYS A 14 18.09 -11.72 20.22
C LYS A 14 17.67 -13.19 20.11
N GLY A 15 18.14 -14.05 21.03
CA GLY A 15 17.89 -15.50 21.02
C GLY A 15 16.84 -16.00 22.00
N THR A 16 16.16 -15.11 22.74
CA THR A 16 15.09 -15.50 23.69
C THR A 16 13.71 -15.31 23.08
N ASP A 17 12.78 -16.23 23.34
CA ASP A 17 11.43 -16.22 22.76
C ASP A 17 10.61 -14.96 23.08
N ASP A 18 10.96 -14.24 24.15
CA ASP A 18 10.27 -13.02 24.62
C ASP A 18 10.88 -11.70 24.10
N TYR A 19 11.96 -11.76 23.30
CA TYR A 19 12.63 -10.55 22.82
C TYR A 19 11.94 -9.97 21.57
N VAL A 20 11.47 -8.73 21.68
CA VAL A 20 10.89 -7.97 20.57
C VAL A 20 11.88 -6.92 20.11
N ASN A 21 12.27 -6.95 18.84
CA ASN A 21 13.11 -5.88 18.26
C ASN A 21 12.38 -4.53 18.36
N ASN A 22 12.99 -3.56 19.05
CA ASN A 22 12.45 -2.22 19.17
C ASN A 22 13.52 -1.14 18.94
N ILE A 23 13.08 0.03 18.51
CA ILE A 23 13.90 1.25 18.53
C ILE A 23 13.48 2.05 19.77
N CYS A 24 14.41 2.28 20.70
CA CYS A 24 14.17 3.15 21.85
C CYS A 24 14.73 4.55 21.59
N VAL A 25 13.86 5.55 21.60
CA VAL A 25 14.23 6.98 21.54
C VAL A 25 14.08 7.57 22.94
N ARG A 26 15.19 7.97 23.56
CA ARG A 26 15.18 8.60 24.89
C ARG A 26 14.86 10.08 24.76
N LEU A 27 13.74 10.51 25.34
CA LEU A 27 13.29 11.90 25.33
C LEU A 27 13.75 12.66 26.60
N ASN A 28 15.02 12.50 26.96
CA ASN A 28 15.62 13.07 28.17
C ASN A 28 16.26 14.44 27.95
N ASP A 29 16.44 14.85 26.69
CA ASP A 29 16.97 16.17 26.34
C ASP A 29 15.91 17.26 26.62
N PRO A 30 16.33 18.52 26.86
CA PRO A 30 15.40 19.63 27.07
C PRO A 30 14.33 19.72 25.98
N TYR A 31 13.08 19.89 26.39
CA TYR A 31 11.93 19.95 25.49
C TYR A 31 11.32 21.34 25.54
N THR A 32 11.05 21.94 24.38
CA THR A 32 10.33 23.22 24.29
C THR A 32 8.98 22.97 23.63
N ASP A 33 7.91 23.41 24.30
CA ASP A 33 6.55 23.24 23.80
C ASP A 33 6.18 24.26 22.71
N LYS A 34 4.98 24.12 22.14
CA LYS A 34 4.44 25.02 21.10
C LYS A 34 4.28 26.48 21.54
N ASN A 35 4.24 26.74 22.85
CA ASN A 35 4.10 28.08 23.43
C ASN A 35 5.46 28.69 23.79
N GLY A 36 6.57 27.97 23.55
CA GLY A 36 7.93 28.43 23.84
C GLY A 36 8.40 28.15 25.27
N VAL A 37 7.65 27.37 26.06
CA VAL A 37 8.06 26.99 27.43
C VAL A 37 9.04 25.83 27.35
N THR A 38 10.22 26.00 27.93
CA THR A 38 11.24 24.95 28.01
C THR A 38 11.13 24.17 29.32
N TYR A 39 11.21 22.86 29.19
CA TYR A 39 11.18 21.86 30.25
C TYR A 39 12.49 21.08 30.24
N ASN A 40 12.89 20.56 31.40
CA ASN A 40 14.12 19.77 31.54
C ASN A 40 14.14 18.57 30.59
N ASN A 41 12.97 17.97 30.34
CA ASN A 41 12.78 16.89 29.37
C ASN A 41 11.28 16.75 29.02
N PHE A 42 10.98 15.88 28.06
CA PHE A 42 9.60 15.63 27.61
C PHE A 42 8.71 15.06 28.73
N GLY A 43 9.25 14.22 29.61
CA GLY A 43 8.51 13.68 30.77
C GLY A 43 8.06 14.77 31.74
N THR A 44 8.89 15.79 31.96
CA THR A 44 8.57 16.95 32.81
C THR A 44 7.44 17.78 32.19
N TYR A 45 7.45 17.94 30.87
CA TYR A 45 6.35 18.56 30.14
C TYR A 45 5.04 17.78 30.35
N LEU A 46 5.04 16.46 30.12
CA LEU A 46 3.84 15.64 30.30
C LEU A 46 3.28 15.74 31.72
N LEU A 47 4.14 15.64 32.73
CA LEU A 47 3.72 15.68 34.14
C LEU A 47 3.14 17.05 34.51
N ARG A 48 3.78 18.15 34.11
CA ARG A 48 3.27 19.51 34.39
C ARG A 48 1.99 19.80 33.62
N SER A 49 1.89 19.33 32.38
CA SER A 49 0.66 19.43 31.58
C SER A 49 -0.50 18.66 32.22
N PHE A 50 -0.24 17.49 32.81
CA PHE A 50 -1.27 16.73 33.53
C PHE A 50 -1.78 17.48 34.77
N TYR A 51 -0.89 18.08 35.58
CA TYR A 51 -1.33 18.83 36.75
C TYR A 51 -2.03 20.15 36.41
N ALA A 52 -1.64 20.81 35.31
CA ALA A 52 -2.28 22.04 34.86
C ALA A 52 -3.62 21.78 34.17
N HIS A 53 -3.72 20.71 33.38
CA HIS A 53 -4.86 20.39 32.54
C HIS A 53 -5.16 18.88 32.55
N PRO A 54 -5.66 18.32 33.67
CA PRO A 54 -6.00 16.90 33.74
C PRO A 54 -7.06 16.48 32.70
N GLU A 55 -7.93 17.41 32.28
CA GLU A 55 -8.92 17.20 31.22
C GLU A 55 -8.29 16.83 29.88
N TYR A 56 -7.05 17.25 29.60
CA TYR A 56 -6.37 16.90 28.37
C TYR A 56 -5.95 15.42 28.30
N PHE A 57 -5.94 14.73 29.44
CA PHE A 57 -5.54 13.33 29.55
C PHE A 57 -6.75 12.38 29.67
N ALA A 58 -7.97 12.90 29.54
CA ALA A 58 -9.19 12.13 29.72
C ALA A 58 -9.37 10.99 28.69
N ASN A 59 -8.91 11.17 27.45
CA ASN A 59 -8.95 10.15 26.40
C ASN A 59 -7.90 10.44 25.29
N SER A 60 -7.75 9.49 24.36
CA SER A 60 -6.76 9.56 23.27
C SER A 60 -6.95 10.73 22.31
N ILE A 61 -8.19 11.14 22.02
CA ILE A 61 -8.49 12.25 21.11
C ILE A 61 -8.06 13.57 21.74
N THR A 62 -8.46 13.83 23.00
CA THR A 62 -8.08 15.04 23.71
C THR A 62 -6.56 15.11 23.92
N PHE A 63 -5.94 13.98 24.30
CA PHE A 63 -4.50 13.90 24.49
C PHE A 63 -3.73 14.22 23.20
N ARG A 64 -4.17 13.67 22.06
CA ARG A 64 -3.60 13.96 20.75
C ARG A 64 -3.69 15.44 20.39
N ASN A 65 -4.86 16.04 20.59
CA ASN A 65 -5.12 17.42 20.15
C ASN A 65 -4.44 18.47 21.04
N HIS A 66 -4.29 18.19 22.33
CA HIS A 66 -3.83 19.18 23.31
C HIS A 66 -2.42 18.93 23.85
N VAL A 67 -1.96 17.68 23.93
CA VAL A 67 -0.69 17.31 24.61
C VAL A 67 0.38 16.81 23.64
N LEU A 68 0.09 15.77 22.85
CA LEU A 68 1.05 15.12 21.97
C LEU A 68 0.39 14.71 20.64
N PRO A 69 0.53 15.53 19.58
CA PRO A 69 -0.04 15.22 18.26
C PRO A 69 0.53 13.97 17.60
N GLY A 70 1.76 13.58 17.96
CA GLY A 70 2.45 12.40 17.46
C GLY A 70 3.95 12.63 17.26
N PHE A 71 4.64 11.62 16.75
CA PHE A 71 6.05 11.68 16.37
C PHE A 71 6.19 11.51 14.86
N PHE A 72 7.06 12.31 14.25
CA PHE A 72 7.43 12.15 12.84
C PHE A 72 8.82 11.55 12.74
N PHE A 73 8.92 10.37 12.13
CA PHE A 73 10.19 9.69 11.90
C PHE A 73 10.63 9.89 10.45
N LYS A 74 11.75 10.60 10.26
CA LYS A 74 12.38 10.77 8.96
C LYS A 74 13.53 9.80 8.81
N MET A 75 13.45 8.92 7.82
CA MET A 75 14.60 8.14 7.38
C MET A 75 15.61 9.07 6.70
N ILE A 76 16.84 9.11 7.21
CA ILE A 76 17.94 9.94 6.67
C ILE A 76 18.96 9.11 5.88
N GLY A 77 18.79 7.80 5.82
CA GLY A 77 19.66 6.85 5.12
C GLY A 77 18.99 5.48 4.99
N GLY A 78 19.59 4.57 4.22
CA GLY A 78 19.02 3.25 3.92
C GLY A 78 18.12 3.25 2.68
N LEU A 79 18.69 3.59 1.52
CA LEU A 79 17.97 3.52 0.24
C LEU A 79 17.41 2.10 0.03
N GLY A 80 16.14 1.99 -0.33
CA GLY A 80 15.48 0.69 -0.50
C GLY A 80 15.17 -0.04 0.80
N SER A 81 15.17 0.65 1.95
CA SER A 81 14.74 0.10 3.24
C SER A 81 13.42 0.71 3.70
N MET A 82 12.56 -0.11 4.31
CA MET A 82 11.30 0.32 4.91
C MET A 82 11.17 -0.34 6.28
N ALA A 83 10.83 0.46 7.28
CA ALA A 83 10.54 -0.02 8.63
C ALA A 83 9.02 -0.17 8.80
N TYR A 84 8.58 -1.37 9.17
CA TYR A 84 7.20 -1.61 9.57
C TYR A 84 7.10 -1.44 11.09
N VAL A 85 6.33 -0.45 11.54
CA VAL A 85 6.12 -0.18 12.97
C VAL A 85 4.87 -0.94 13.42
N THR A 86 5.06 -1.99 14.20
CA THR A 86 3.95 -2.84 14.68
C THR A 86 3.22 -2.21 15.86
N ALA A 87 3.95 -1.63 16.81
CA ALA A 87 3.37 -1.02 18.00
C ALA A 87 4.25 0.15 18.48
N PRO A 88 3.75 1.40 18.44
CA PRO A 88 4.40 2.50 19.13
C PRO A 88 3.99 2.51 20.61
N GLN A 89 4.94 2.80 21.50
CA GLN A 89 4.70 2.91 22.94
C GLN A 89 5.52 4.06 23.52
N LEU A 90 4.90 4.89 24.36
CA LEU A 90 5.56 5.94 25.11
C LEU A 90 5.62 5.56 26.60
N ASN A 91 6.83 5.53 27.14
CA ASN A 91 7.10 5.15 28.53
C ASN A 91 7.50 6.39 29.33
N VAL A 92 6.74 6.68 30.39
CA VAL A 92 7.04 7.80 31.30
C VAL A 92 7.46 7.21 32.64
N TYR A 93 8.74 7.41 32.97
CA TYR A 93 9.31 7.03 34.27
C TYR A 93 9.32 8.25 35.18
N TYR A 94 8.78 8.11 36.39
CA TYR A 94 8.75 9.18 37.39
C TYR A 94 8.88 8.63 38.80
N ARG A 95 9.19 9.54 39.73
CA ARG A 95 9.29 9.27 41.15
C ARG A 95 8.15 9.97 41.87
N LEU A 96 7.55 9.29 42.84
CA LEU A 96 6.55 9.86 43.72
C LEU A 96 6.90 9.59 45.18
N TYR A 97 6.54 10.54 46.04
CA TYR A 97 6.53 10.32 47.48
C TYR A 97 5.31 9.47 47.84
N VAL A 98 5.52 8.47 48.69
CA VAL A 98 4.44 7.61 49.17
C VAL A 98 3.88 8.21 50.45
N ASP A 99 2.69 8.80 50.37
CA ASP A 99 2.02 9.42 51.51
C ASP A 99 1.96 8.47 52.72
N GLY A 100 2.38 8.99 53.89
CA GLY A 100 2.46 8.21 55.13
C GLY A 100 3.77 7.44 55.35
N THR A 101 4.73 7.53 54.42
CA THR A 101 6.09 6.98 54.59
C THR A 101 7.13 7.98 54.10
N ASP A 102 8.32 8.03 54.71
CA ASP A 102 9.46 8.80 54.18
C ASP A 102 10.18 8.03 53.05
N SER A 103 9.41 7.57 52.06
CA SER A 103 9.90 6.71 50.99
C SER A 103 9.57 7.26 49.60
N ILE A 104 10.52 7.05 48.67
CA ILE A 104 10.39 7.42 47.27
C ILE A 104 10.11 6.15 46.46
N ALA A 105 9.00 6.17 45.74
CA ALA A 105 8.58 5.11 44.83
C ALA A 105 8.95 5.47 43.39
N ASN A 106 9.59 4.55 42.68
CA ASN A 106 9.70 4.62 41.22
C ASN A 106 8.39 4.10 40.59
N ARG A 107 7.89 4.80 39.57
CA ARG A 107 6.72 4.39 38.79
C ARG A 107 6.99 4.50 37.29
N LEU A 108 6.21 3.73 36.56
CA LEU A 108 6.16 3.69 35.10
C LEU A 108 4.69 3.83 34.69
N THR A 109 4.43 4.79 33.81
CA THR A 109 3.16 4.88 33.08
C THR A 109 3.42 4.60 31.62
N LEU A 110 2.59 3.75 31.03
CA LEU A 110 2.66 3.32 29.64
C LEU A 110 1.53 3.96 28.84
N PHE A 111 1.87 4.56 27.72
CA PHE A 111 0.92 5.04 26.72
C PHE A 111 1.10 4.18 25.47
N ASN A 112 0.21 3.21 25.30
CA ASN A 112 0.21 2.33 24.13
C ASN A 112 -0.43 3.05 22.94
N GLY A 113 0.17 2.92 21.75
CA GLY A 113 -0.50 3.33 20.53
C GLY A 113 -1.71 2.46 20.26
N THR A 114 -2.86 3.08 20.04
CA THR A 114 -4.10 2.42 19.64
C THR A 114 -4.39 2.70 18.16
N GLU A 115 -5.35 2.02 17.54
CA GLU A 115 -5.70 2.20 16.12
C GLU A 115 -6.19 3.63 15.80
N GLU A 116 -6.63 4.39 16.81
CA GLU A 116 -7.00 5.80 16.69
C GLU A 116 -5.80 6.73 16.47
N VAL A 117 -4.57 6.26 16.71
CA VAL A 117 -3.35 6.97 16.35
C VAL A 117 -3.03 6.68 14.89
N LEU A 118 -3.41 7.60 14.01
CA LEU A 118 -3.14 7.51 12.58
C LEU A 118 -1.64 7.34 12.31
N GLN A 119 -1.26 6.17 11.79
CA GLN A 119 0.07 5.91 11.27
C GLN A 119 0.07 6.19 9.77
N THR A 120 0.56 7.37 9.37
CA THR A 120 0.60 7.78 7.96
C THR A 120 2.02 7.71 7.43
N THR A 121 2.27 6.79 6.51
CA THR A 121 3.54 6.72 5.78
C THR A 121 3.60 7.84 4.76
N THR A 122 4.65 8.67 4.85
CA THR A 122 4.95 9.65 3.79
C THR A 122 5.96 9.06 2.82
N VAL A 123 5.60 8.98 1.54
CA VAL A 123 6.49 8.50 0.48
C VAL A 123 6.97 9.69 -0.33
N THR A 124 8.29 9.89 -0.39
CA THR A 124 8.92 10.88 -1.27
C THR A 124 9.66 10.16 -2.38
N ASN A 125 9.25 10.37 -3.63
CA ASN A 125 9.91 9.81 -4.80
C ASN A 125 10.66 10.91 -5.56
N ASP A 126 11.79 10.56 -6.16
CA ASP A 126 12.46 11.44 -7.10
C ASP A 126 11.67 11.51 -8.43
N LYS A 127 11.07 12.67 -8.70
CA LYS A 127 10.19 12.86 -9.87
C LYS A 127 10.94 12.63 -11.19
N ALA A 128 12.22 13.00 -11.27
CA ALA A 128 13.01 12.83 -12.50
C ALA A 128 13.21 11.34 -12.82
N THR A 129 13.63 10.55 -11.83
CA THR A 129 13.79 9.10 -11.96
C THR A 129 12.46 8.42 -12.30
N ILE A 130 11.35 8.80 -11.64
CA ILE A 130 10.02 8.25 -11.96
C ILE A 130 9.65 8.54 -13.42
N GLN A 131 9.87 9.77 -13.89
CA GLN A 131 9.55 10.13 -15.26
C GLN A 131 10.41 9.37 -16.27
N GLN A 132 11.69 9.13 -15.97
CA GLN A 132 12.57 8.31 -16.81
C GLN A 132 12.05 6.88 -16.95
N LEU A 133 11.62 6.26 -15.85
CA LEU A 133 11.04 4.90 -15.86
C LEU A 133 9.72 4.84 -16.64
N VAL A 134 8.87 5.85 -16.48
CA VAL A 134 7.58 5.95 -17.21
C VAL A 134 7.80 6.14 -18.72
N ASN A 135 8.86 6.85 -19.10
CA ASN A 135 9.19 7.12 -20.50
C ASN A 135 10.01 6.01 -21.18
N ASP A 136 10.38 4.94 -20.47
CA ASP A 136 11.12 3.82 -21.03
C ASP A 136 10.27 3.07 -22.06
N PRO A 137 10.63 3.09 -23.36
CA PRO A 137 9.82 2.46 -24.39
C PRO A 137 10.08 0.95 -24.51
N SER A 138 11.09 0.41 -23.81
CA SER A 138 11.47 -1.00 -23.93
C SER A 138 10.61 -1.94 -23.08
N CYS A 139 9.96 -1.41 -22.03
CA CYS A 139 9.18 -2.19 -21.09
C CYS A 139 8.10 -1.35 -20.41
N THR A 140 7.34 -1.96 -19.51
CA THR A 140 6.52 -1.22 -18.55
C THR A 140 6.89 -1.63 -17.13
N TYR A 141 6.66 -0.74 -16.17
CA TYR A 141 7.01 -0.97 -14.77
C TYR A 141 5.76 -1.10 -13.90
N ILE A 142 5.86 -1.97 -12.91
CA ILE A 142 5.02 -1.91 -11.72
C ILE A 142 5.95 -1.71 -10.54
N LYS A 143 5.73 -0.63 -9.78
CA LYS A 143 6.61 -0.24 -8.68
C LYS A 143 5.85 0.39 -7.51
N SER A 144 6.03 -0.21 -6.33
CA SER A 144 5.44 0.24 -5.06
C SER A 144 6.54 0.59 -4.04
N PRO A 145 6.32 1.61 -3.18
CA PRO A 145 5.16 2.49 -3.08
C PRO A 145 5.23 3.72 -3.99
N SER A 146 6.12 3.72 -4.99
CA SER A 146 6.30 4.88 -5.87
C SER A 146 5.10 5.20 -6.77
N GLY A 147 4.15 4.27 -6.90
CA GLY A 147 2.91 4.48 -7.64
C GLY A 147 3.09 4.42 -9.16
N ILE A 148 4.03 3.61 -9.65
CA ILE A 148 4.12 3.33 -11.10
C ILE A 148 3.28 2.10 -11.39
N PHE A 149 2.30 2.26 -12.29
CA PHE A 149 1.40 1.21 -12.75
C PHE A 149 1.52 1.02 -14.26
N THR A 150 1.18 -0.17 -14.74
CA THR A 150 1.10 -0.45 -16.18
C THR A 150 -0.32 -0.16 -16.68
N GLU A 151 -0.44 0.68 -17.70
CA GLU A 151 -1.68 0.86 -18.47
C GLU A 151 -1.71 -0.11 -19.65
N LEU A 152 -2.85 -0.78 -19.86
CA LEU A 152 -3.11 -1.57 -21.05
C LEU A 152 -4.29 -0.96 -21.81
N THR A 153 -4.14 -0.85 -23.12
CA THR A 153 -5.26 -0.56 -24.03
C THR A 153 -5.73 -1.88 -24.62
N LEU A 154 -6.97 -2.25 -24.35
CA LEU A 154 -7.55 -3.49 -24.84
C LEU A 154 -8.09 -3.29 -26.27
N PRO A 155 -7.81 -4.22 -27.21
CA PRO A 155 -8.30 -4.14 -28.59
C PRO A 155 -9.77 -4.61 -28.66
N VAL A 156 -10.66 -3.99 -27.87
CA VAL A 156 -12.07 -4.39 -27.71
C VAL A 156 -12.80 -4.44 -29.05
N ASP A 157 -12.60 -3.43 -29.89
CA ASP A 157 -13.22 -3.36 -31.21
C ASP A 157 -12.75 -4.48 -32.14
N GLU A 158 -11.46 -4.81 -32.13
CA GLU A 158 -10.90 -5.88 -32.96
C GLU A 158 -11.38 -7.26 -32.51
N ILE A 159 -11.61 -7.44 -31.21
CA ILE A 159 -12.14 -8.68 -30.64
C ILE A 159 -13.62 -8.87 -31.00
N CYS A 160 -14.41 -7.79 -30.99
CA CYS A 160 -15.84 -7.86 -31.25
C CYS A 160 -16.20 -7.81 -32.74
N ALA A 161 -15.33 -7.30 -33.60
CA ALA A 161 -15.57 -7.19 -35.03
C ALA A 161 -15.81 -8.56 -35.69
N GLY A 162 -16.94 -8.72 -36.38
CA GLY A 162 -17.36 -9.97 -37.01
C GLY A 162 -17.88 -11.04 -36.04
N HIS A 163 -17.94 -10.71 -34.75
CA HIS A 163 -18.41 -11.56 -33.65
C HIS A 163 -19.51 -10.87 -32.85
N GLU A 164 -20.25 -9.95 -33.46
CA GLU A 164 -21.24 -9.09 -32.76
C GLU A 164 -22.39 -9.88 -32.14
N ASN A 165 -22.69 -11.07 -32.69
CA ASN A 165 -23.71 -11.99 -32.21
C ASN A 165 -23.14 -13.26 -31.55
N ASP A 166 -21.82 -13.36 -31.44
CA ASP A 166 -21.15 -14.51 -30.84
C ASP A 166 -20.87 -14.26 -29.35
N THR A 167 -20.80 -15.34 -28.56
CA THR A 167 -20.42 -15.24 -27.15
C THR A 167 -18.91 -15.38 -27.00
N ILE A 168 -18.27 -14.42 -26.35
CA ILE A 168 -16.87 -14.53 -25.92
C ILE A 168 -16.83 -15.44 -24.68
N ASN A 169 -16.34 -16.67 -24.83
CA ASN A 169 -16.24 -17.61 -23.70
C ASN A 169 -15.04 -17.31 -22.82
N THR A 170 -13.91 -17.06 -23.47
CA THR A 170 -12.64 -16.83 -22.78
C THR A 170 -11.85 -15.75 -23.53
N ALA A 171 -11.29 -14.81 -22.78
CA ALA A 171 -10.26 -13.92 -23.27
C ALA A 171 -9.10 -13.92 -22.26
N LYS A 172 -7.92 -14.33 -22.69
CA LYS A 172 -6.73 -14.50 -21.84
C LYS A 172 -5.63 -13.53 -22.22
N ILE A 173 -5.09 -12.82 -21.22
CA ILE A 173 -3.89 -11.99 -21.35
C ILE A 173 -2.81 -12.53 -20.41
N VAL A 174 -1.58 -12.59 -20.91
CA VAL A 174 -0.40 -12.97 -20.15
C VAL A 174 0.58 -11.80 -20.14
N LEU A 175 0.94 -11.33 -18.95
CA LEU A 175 1.94 -10.30 -18.74
C LEU A 175 3.24 -10.94 -18.29
N SER A 176 4.14 -11.16 -19.24
CA SER A 176 5.45 -11.76 -18.98
C SER A 176 6.38 -10.78 -18.29
N ARG A 177 7.08 -11.24 -17.25
CA ARG A 177 8.08 -10.45 -16.54
C ARG A 177 9.42 -10.49 -17.28
N ILE A 178 10.09 -9.34 -17.37
CA ILE A 178 11.48 -9.25 -17.82
C ILE A 178 12.39 -9.54 -16.63
N ASN A 179 13.33 -10.46 -16.81
CA ASN A 179 14.28 -10.80 -15.76
C ASN A 179 15.20 -9.61 -15.43
N ASN A 180 15.68 -9.58 -14.18
CA ASN A 180 16.68 -8.62 -13.77
C ASN A 180 18.02 -9.01 -14.41
N GLU A 181 18.75 -8.04 -14.93
CA GLU A 181 20.09 -8.25 -15.48
C GLU A 181 21.09 -8.66 -14.39
N HIS A 182 20.87 -8.17 -13.17
CA HIS A 182 21.67 -8.50 -12.00
C HIS A 182 20.78 -8.99 -10.86
N GLN A 183 21.19 -10.11 -10.26
CA GLN A 183 20.55 -10.65 -9.06
C GLN A 183 21.34 -10.18 -7.84
N SER A 184 20.64 -9.62 -6.86
CA SER A 184 21.19 -9.16 -5.59
C SER A 184 20.24 -9.59 -4.48
N THR A 185 20.78 -9.91 -3.30
CA THR A 185 20.00 -10.13 -2.08
C THR A 185 19.21 -8.89 -1.66
N TYR A 186 19.58 -7.71 -2.16
CA TYR A 186 18.91 -6.44 -1.91
C TYR A 186 17.97 -6.02 -3.06
N SER A 187 17.78 -6.87 -4.06
CA SER A 187 16.81 -6.61 -5.12
C SER A 187 15.40 -6.52 -4.56
N LEU A 188 14.63 -5.53 -5.01
CA LEU A 188 13.22 -5.42 -4.62
C LEU A 188 12.46 -6.68 -5.09
N PRO A 189 11.65 -7.29 -4.21
CA PRO A 189 10.83 -8.43 -4.59
C PRO A 189 9.83 -8.07 -5.68
N THR A 190 9.45 -9.09 -6.45
CA THR A 190 8.38 -9.00 -7.44
C THR A 190 7.01 -8.89 -6.72
N PRO A 191 6.10 -7.99 -7.13
CA PRO A 191 4.77 -7.91 -6.55
C PRO A 191 4.03 -9.26 -6.65
N THR A 192 3.49 -9.76 -5.54
CA THR A 192 2.86 -11.10 -5.52
C THR A 192 1.53 -11.12 -6.26
N THR A 193 0.70 -10.10 -6.06
CA THR A 193 -0.67 -10.04 -6.59
C THR A 193 -0.86 -8.76 -7.36
N LEU A 194 -1.44 -8.87 -8.56
CA LEU A 194 -1.84 -7.74 -9.38
C LEU A 194 -3.35 -7.73 -9.57
N LEU A 195 -3.91 -6.52 -9.61
CA LEU A 195 -5.30 -6.25 -9.90
C LEU A 195 -5.41 -5.50 -11.22
N MET A 196 -6.23 -6.00 -12.13
CA MET A 196 -6.66 -5.29 -13.32
C MET A 196 -7.96 -4.54 -13.03
N LEU A 197 -8.01 -3.25 -13.36
CA LEU A 197 -9.18 -2.38 -13.21
C LEU A 197 -9.36 -1.50 -14.44
N GLU A 198 -10.61 -1.19 -14.80
CA GLU A 198 -10.91 -0.05 -15.67
C GLU A 198 -10.23 1.22 -15.11
N LYS A 199 -9.57 1.97 -15.99
CA LYS A 199 -8.73 3.10 -15.58
C LYS A 199 -9.49 4.16 -14.78
N ASP A 200 -10.71 4.47 -15.17
CA ASP A 200 -11.51 5.51 -14.51
C ASP A 200 -12.10 5.04 -13.16
N SER A 201 -12.04 3.74 -12.87
CA SER A 201 -12.60 3.13 -11.65
C SER A 201 -11.60 3.01 -10.50
N VAL A 202 -10.30 3.29 -10.72
CA VAL A 202 -9.24 2.99 -9.75
C VAL A 202 -9.42 3.69 -8.40
N HIS A 203 -9.67 5.01 -8.40
CA HIS A 203 -9.86 5.77 -7.15
C HIS A 203 -11.07 5.25 -6.37
N THR A 204 -12.24 5.20 -7.02
CA THR A 204 -13.50 4.74 -6.45
C THR A 204 -13.43 3.29 -5.95
N PHE A 205 -12.61 2.44 -6.57
CA PHE A 205 -12.40 1.06 -6.13
C PHE A 205 -11.76 1.01 -4.74
N PHE A 206 -10.64 1.72 -4.54
CA PHE A 206 -9.91 1.69 -3.28
C PHE A 206 -10.57 2.53 -2.18
N GLU A 207 -11.11 3.70 -2.49
CA GLU A 207 -11.77 4.57 -1.51
C GLU A 207 -13.00 3.92 -0.88
N ASN A 208 -13.74 3.13 -1.66
CA ASN A 208 -14.93 2.40 -1.18
C ASN A 208 -14.63 0.98 -0.71
N GLY A 209 -13.35 0.57 -0.63
CA GLY A 209 -12.96 -0.78 -0.20
C GLY A 209 -13.59 -1.90 -1.04
N LYS A 210 -13.73 -1.70 -2.36
CA LYS A 210 -14.34 -2.70 -3.24
C LYS A 210 -13.47 -3.96 -3.33
N LEU A 211 -14.13 -5.10 -3.54
CA LEU A 211 -13.46 -6.38 -3.80
C LEU A 211 -13.45 -6.68 -5.30
N ALA A 212 -12.50 -7.52 -5.71
CA ALA A 212 -12.45 -8.02 -7.08
C ALA A 212 -13.69 -8.87 -7.40
N ASN A 213 -14.37 -8.54 -8.49
CA ASN A 213 -15.67 -9.09 -8.86
C ASN A 213 -15.66 -9.98 -10.12
N TYR A 214 -14.51 -10.11 -10.78
CA TYR A 214 -14.32 -10.90 -12.02
C TYR A 214 -15.27 -10.52 -13.16
N LYS A 215 -15.76 -9.27 -13.14
CA LYS A 215 -16.52 -8.64 -14.23
C LYS A 215 -15.78 -7.42 -14.76
N GLN A 216 -15.42 -6.52 -13.86
CA GLN A 216 -14.69 -5.28 -14.15
C GLN A 216 -13.33 -5.23 -13.45
N SER A 217 -13.11 -6.14 -12.50
CA SER A 217 -11.91 -6.19 -11.66
C SER A 217 -11.44 -7.63 -11.53
N PHE A 218 -10.15 -7.87 -11.81
CA PHE A 218 -9.60 -9.22 -11.90
C PHE A 218 -8.29 -9.30 -11.14
N LEU A 219 -8.13 -10.33 -10.31
CA LEU A 219 -6.89 -10.60 -9.60
C LEU A 219 -6.09 -11.66 -10.36
N THR A 220 -4.77 -11.55 -10.26
CA THR A 220 -3.83 -12.57 -10.70
C THR A 220 -2.63 -12.59 -9.76
N THR A 221 -1.98 -13.75 -9.65
CA THR A 221 -0.79 -13.93 -8.84
C THR A 221 0.41 -14.22 -9.72
N TYR A 222 1.58 -13.77 -9.27
CA TYR A 222 2.84 -14.03 -9.95
C TYR A 222 3.14 -15.53 -9.97
N SER A 223 3.36 -16.09 -11.16
CA SER A 223 3.82 -17.46 -11.34
C SER A 223 5.33 -17.48 -11.48
N THR A 224 6.05 -18.08 -10.53
CA THR A 224 7.50 -18.27 -10.61
C THR A 224 7.89 -19.27 -11.69
N SER A 225 7.07 -20.31 -11.94
CA SER A 225 7.35 -21.34 -12.94
C SER A 225 7.28 -20.83 -14.37
N THR A 226 6.38 -19.89 -14.65
CA THR A 226 6.19 -19.32 -15.99
C THR A 226 6.64 -17.87 -16.11
N ASN A 227 7.17 -17.29 -15.02
CA ASN A 227 7.67 -15.92 -14.91
C ASN A 227 6.69 -14.88 -15.49
N ASN A 228 5.41 -14.98 -15.14
CA ASN A 228 4.37 -14.10 -15.65
C ASN A 228 3.19 -13.94 -14.68
N TYR A 229 2.30 -13.03 -15.06
CA TYR A 229 0.97 -12.87 -14.50
C TYR A 229 -0.06 -13.23 -15.58
N SER A 230 -1.01 -14.11 -15.26
CA SER A 230 -2.01 -14.58 -16.23
C SER A 230 -3.40 -14.16 -15.80
N PHE A 231 -4.05 -13.31 -16.60
CA PHE A 231 -5.47 -13.00 -16.50
C PHE A 231 -6.23 -13.98 -17.40
N ASN A 232 -6.70 -15.08 -16.81
CA ASN A 232 -7.16 -16.25 -17.56
C ASN A 232 -8.47 -16.03 -18.32
N ASN A 233 -9.40 -15.25 -17.77
CA ASN A 233 -10.65 -14.93 -18.46
C ASN A 233 -11.14 -13.52 -18.11
N ILE A 234 -10.95 -12.59 -19.05
CA ILE A 234 -11.46 -11.21 -18.99
C ILE A 234 -12.59 -10.98 -20.00
N ALA A 235 -13.23 -12.03 -20.51
CA ALA A 235 -14.29 -11.91 -21.51
C ALA A 235 -15.41 -10.97 -21.04
N ALA A 236 -15.82 -11.10 -19.78
CA ALA A 236 -16.83 -10.23 -19.17
C ALA A 236 -16.45 -8.74 -19.20
N LEU A 237 -15.17 -8.41 -19.04
CA LEU A 237 -14.67 -7.05 -19.11
C LEU A 237 -14.78 -6.49 -20.52
N ILE A 238 -14.32 -7.27 -21.51
CA ILE A 238 -14.36 -6.87 -22.93
C ILE A 238 -15.80 -6.66 -23.37
N SER A 239 -16.70 -7.59 -23.05
CA SER A 239 -18.13 -7.45 -23.36
C SER A 239 -18.75 -6.23 -22.66
N THR A 240 -18.36 -5.95 -21.41
CA THR A 240 -18.85 -4.76 -20.68
C THR A 240 -18.39 -3.48 -21.35
N MET A 241 -17.11 -3.36 -21.70
CA MET A 241 -16.56 -2.21 -22.41
C MET A 241 -17.22 -1.99 -23.78
N TYR A 242 -17.40 -3.07 -24.55
CA TYR A 242 -18.05 -3.01 -25.86
C TYR A 242 -19.52 -2.56 -25.75
N ASN A 243 -20.27 -3.09 -24.79
CA ASN A 243 -21.66 -2.70 -24.54
C ASN A 243 -21.76 -1.24 -24.08
N GLN A 244 -20.92 -0.80 -23.15
CA GLN A 244 -20.88 0.59 -22.70
C GLN A 244 -20.61 1.56 -23.86
N LYS A 245 -19.64 1.23 -24.72
CA LYS A 245 -19.37 2.00 -25.93
C LYS A 245 -20.58 2.02 -26.86
N THR A 246 -21.16 0.86 -27.16
CA THR A 246 -22.28 0.74 -28.10
C THR A 246 -23.50 1.53 -27.64
N GLU A 247 -23.88 1.40 -26.36
CA GLU A 247 -24.98 2.18 -25.78
C GLU A 247 -24.65 3.67 -25.71
N GLY A 248 -23.42 4.03 -25.32
CA GLY A 248 -22.94 5.41 -25.29
C GLY A 248 -23.04 6.08 -26.66
N MET A 249 -22.60 5.40 -27.72
CA MET A 249 -22.64 5.89 -29.09
C MET A 249 -24.05 6.04 -29.66
N LYS A 250 -25.04 5.27 -29.18
CA LYS A 250 -26.46 5.49 -29.54
C LYS A 250 -26.97 6.84 -29.02
N SER A 251 -26.52 7.24 -27.83
CA SER A 251 -26.91 8.51 -27.20
C SER A 251 -26.08 9.71 -27.69
N ASP A 252 -24.81 9.49 -28.02
CA ASP A 252 -23.87 10.53 -28.44
C ASP A 252 -22.86 9.96 -29.44
N PRO A 253 -22.92 10.35 -30.73
CA PRO A 253 -21.95 9.89 -31.73
C PRO A 253 -20.48 10.18 -31.38
N ASN A 254 -20.21 11.17 -30.52
CA ASN A 254 -18.87 11.54 -30.05
C ASN A 254 -18.49 10.91 -28.70
N TRP A 255 -19.24 9.89 -28.23
CA TRP A 255 -19.05 9.30 -26.90
C TRP A 255 -17.62 8.81 -26.65
N THR A 256 -16.99 8.16 -27.63
CA THR A 256 -15.61 7.64 -27.52
C THR A 256 -14.57 8.76 -27.36
N ALA A 257 -14.78 9.91 -28.01
CA ALA A 257 -13.92 11.07 -27.86
C ALA A 257 -14.06 11.70 -26.46
N LYS A 258 -15.25 11.63 -25.85
CA LYS A 258 -15.50 12.09 -24.48
C LYS A 258 -15.04 11.11 -23.40
N HIS A 259 -14.87 9.83 -23.75
CA HIS A 259 -14.44 8.77 -22.83
C HIS A 259 -13.14 8.12 -23.33
N PRO A 260 -12.00 8.85 -23.40
CA PRO A 260 -10.76 8.35 -24.00
C PRO A 260 -10.15 7.12 -23.30
N ASN A 261 -10.62 6.78 -22.11
CA ASN A 261 -10.16 5.62 -21.33
C ASN A 261 -11.12 4.41 -21.40
N TRP A 262 -12.16 4.44 -22.24
CA TRP A 262 -13.22 3.43 -22.28
C TRP A 262 -12.72 1.98 -22.48
N ASN A 263 -11.61 1.80 -23.19
CA ASN A 263 -10.97 0.51 -23.44
C ASN A 263 -9.63 0.34 -22.69
N LYS A 264 -9.39 1.16 -21.66
CA LYS A 264 -8.13 1.18 -20.92
C LYS A 264 -8.28 0.59 -19.54
N VAL A 265 -7.29 -0.21 -19.15
CA VAL A 265 -7.18 -0.79 -17.81
C VAL A 265 -5.85 -0.45 -17.19
N LEU A 266 -5.82 -0.35 -15.86
CA LEU A 266 -4.60 -0.25 -15.06
C LEU A 266 -4.33 -1.57 -14.35
N ILE A 267 -3.05 -1.95 -14.32
CA ILE A 267 -2.53 -3.08 -13.57
C ILE A 267 -1.85 -2.54 -12.31
N VAL A 268 -2.46 -2.82 -11.15
CA VAL A 268 -2.09 -2.23 -9.86
C VAL A 268 -1.61 -3.35 -8.93
N PRO A 269 -0.46 -3.19 -8.23
CA PRO A 269 -0.03 -4.13 -7.21
C PRO A 269 -0.91 -3.98 -5.96
N VAL A 270 -1.43 -5.10 -5.45
CA VAL A 270 -2.38 -5.09 -4.33
C VAL A 270 -2.00 -6.10 -3.25
N LYS A 271 -2.40 -5.80 -2.02
CA LYS A 271 -2.50 -6.76 -0.92
C LYS A 271 -3.94 -7.25 -0.82
N THR A 272 -4.08 -8.57 -0.68
CA THR A 272 -5.38 -9.23 -0.56
C THR A 272 -5.45 -9.99 0.75
N THR A 273 -6.56 -9.84 1.47
CA THR A 273 -6.84 -10.61 2.68
C THR A 273 -7.95 -11.61 2.38
N TYR A 274 -7.77 -12.84 2.85
CA TYR A 274 -8.76 -13.89 2.72
C TYR A 274 -9.14 -14.42 4.10
N THR A 275 -10.41 -14.77 4.26
CA THR A 275 -10.91 -15.48 5.44
C THR A 275 -11.39 -16.85 5.01
N THR A 276 -10.95 -17.88 5.74
CA THR A 276 -11.42 -19.25 5.51
C THR A 276 -12.73 -19.47 6.24
N TYR A 277 -13.78 -19.79 5.50
CA TYR A 277 -15.08 -20.17 6.04
C TYR A 277 -15.53 -21.47 5.38
N ASN A 278 -15.87 -22.50 6.17
CA ASN A 278 -16.26 -23.81 5.68
C ASN A 278 -15.34 -24.38 4.59
N GLN A 279 -14.02 -24.37 4.84
CA GLN A 279 -12.97 -24.83 3.90
C GLN A 279 -12.89 -24.05 2.57
N SER A 280 -13.66 -22.98 2.42
CA SER A 280 -13.60 -22.07 1.27
C SER A 280 -12.88 -20.79 1.66
N SER A 281 -11.96 -20.34 0.82
CA SER A 281 -11.26 -19.07 1.00
C SER A 281 -12.08 -17.94 0.37
N ILE A 282 -12.51 -16.98 1.19
CA ILE A 282 -13.31 -15.84 0.76
C ILE A 282 -12.43 -14.59 0.80
N LEU A 283 -12.36 -13.87 -0.32
CA LEU A 283 -11.68 -12.57 -0.38
C LEU A 283 -12.46 -11.56 0.48
N THR A 284 -11.80 -10.96 1.46
CA THR A 284 -12.43 -10.01 2.40
C THR A 284 -11.85 -8.60 2.32
N ASN A 285 -10.67 -8.43 1.73
CA ASN A 285 -10.08 -7.11 1.53
C ASN A 285 -9.15 -7.08 0.31
N VAL A 286 -9.16 -5.95 -0.39
CA VAL A 286 -8.18 -5.60 -1.43
C VAL A 286 -7.72 -4.18 -1.19
N SER A 287 -6.43 -3.99 -0.95
CA SER A 287 -5.83 -2.67 -0.75
C SER A 287 -4.57 -2.49 -1.59
N ASN A 288 -4.16 -1.25 -1.83
CA ASN A 288 -2.90 -0.97 -2.51
C ASN A 288 -1.74 -1.65 -1.79
N ASP A 289 -0.90 -2.37 -2.53
CA ASP A 289 0.35 -2.85 -1.96
C ASP A 289 1.28 -1.66 -1.78
N MET A 290 1.65 -1.37 -0.53
CA MET A 290 2.59 -0.31 -0.17
C MET A 290 3.97 -0.86 0.24
N SER A 291 4.22 -2.15 0.02
CA SER A 291 5.53 -2.75 0.26
C SER A 291 6.54 -2.36 -0.83
N LEU A 292 7.83 -2.51 -0.52
CA LEU A 292 8.90 -2.24 -1.48
C LEU A 292 8.96 -3.35 -2.54
N THR A 293 8.21 -3.20 -3.63
CA THR A 293 8.18 -4.18 -4.72
C THR A 293 8.43 -3.52 -6.07
N SER A 294 9.02 -4.26 -7.00
CA SER A 294 9.33 -3.75 -8.34
C SER A 294 9.39 -4.88 -9.35
N THR A 295 8.81 -4.66 -10.52
CA THR A 295 8.98 -5.58 -11.66
C THR A 295 8.93 -4.83 -12.99
N ARG A 296 9.64 -5.37 -13.98
CA ARG A 296 9.55 -4.98 -15.40
C ARG A 296 8.67 -6.00 -16.12
N LEU A 297 7.72 -5.52 -16.92
CA LEU A 297 6.87 -6.35 -17.76
C LEU A 297 7.19 -6.10 -19.23
N VAL A 298 7.10 -7.16 -20.04
CA VAL A 298 7.13 -7.04 -21.51
C VAL A 298 6.01 -6.10 -21.93
N GLY A 299 6.32 -5.14 -22.81
CA GLY A 299 5.40 -4.09 -23.21
C GLY A 299 6.16 -2.94 -23.86
N GLY A 300 5.66 -1.71 -23.69
CA GLY A 300 6.21 -0.53 -24.36
C GLY A 300 6.04 -0.67 -25.87
N ASN A 301 7.15 -0.73 -26.60
CA ASN A 301 7.17 -0.94 -28.05
C ASN A 301 6.80 -2.38 -28.46
N THR A 302 6.79 -3.33 -27.52
CA THR A 302 6.43 -4.72 -27.81
C THR A 302 4.93 -4.92 -27.66
N LYS A 303 4.25 -5.31 -28.74
CA LYS A 303 2.83 -5.65 -28.72
C LYS A 303 2.60 -6.95 -27.96
N LEU A 304 1.62 -6.94 -27.06
CA LEU A 304 1.15 -8.12 -26.33
C LEU A 304 0.10 -8.87 -27.15
N GLN A 305 -0.01 -10.17 -26.91
CA GLN A 305 -1.04 -11.01 -27.53
C GLN A 305 -2.16 -11.30 -26.54
N ILE A 306 -3.40 -11.28 -27.05
CA ILE A 306 -4.58 -11.75 -26.33
C ILE A 306 -5.13 -12.98 -27.04
N SER A 307 -5.45 -14.03 -26.28
CA SER A 307 -6.06 -15.24 -26.82
C SER A 307 -7.56 -15.23 -26.54
N VAL A 308 -8.38 -15.34 -27.58
CA VAL A 308 -9.85 -15.27 -27.46
C VAL A 308 -10.49 -16.53 -28.03
N ILE A 309 -11.50 -17.06 -27.33
CA ILE A 309 -12.30 -18.19 -27.76
C ILE A 309 -13.77 -17.76 -27.82
N TYR A 310 -14.38 -17.92 -29.00
CA TYR A 310 -15.79 -17.63 -29.25
C TYR A 310 -16.62 -18.90 -29.31
N SER A 311 -17.91 -18.80 -29.02
CA SER A 311 -18.92 -19.80 -29.42
C SER A 311 -19.99 -19.15 -30.25
N LYS A 312 -20.34 -19.81 -31.34
CA LYS A 312 -21.43 -19.45 -32.24
C LYS A 312 -22.58 -20.42 -32.02
N PHE A 313 -23.73 -19.92 -31.57
CA PHE A 313 -24.95 -20.71 -31.55
C PHE A 313 -25.51 -20.78 -32.98
N LYS A 314 -25.78 -22.02 -33.44
CA LYS A 314 -26.43 -22.29 -34.72
C LYS A 314 -27.93 -22.38 -34.53
#